data_AF-A0A536FKF4-F1
#
_entry.id   AF-A0A536FKF4-F1
#
_cell.length_a   1.000
_cell.length_b   1.000
_cell.length_c   1.000
_cell.angle_alpha   90.00
_cell.angle_beta   90.00
_cell.angle_gamma   90.00
#
_symmetry.space_group_name_H-M   'P 1'
#
loop_
_entity.id
_entity.type
_entity.pdbx_description
1 polymer ?
#
loop_
_entity_poly.entity_id
_entity_poly.type
_entity_poly.pdbx_seq_one_letter_code
_entity_poly.pdbx_strand_id
1 'polypeptide(L)'
;MLLVFAIASIVRAYHRTSRRATELSAYALEEATELERLTARLNEHGFALEHTAAELFPKLERLSVFLGQPLVAATLPWLIRRALGRPYRRR
;
A
#
# COMPACT_ATOMS: atom_id res chain seq x y z
N MET A 1 -51.59 33.16 3.43
CA MET A 1 -51.00 32.36 4.53
C MET A 1 -50.26 31.12 4.01
N LEU A 2 -50.89 30.21 3.26
CA LEU A 2 -50.23 29.00 2.71
C LEU A 2 -49.00 29.28 1.83
N LEU A 3 -49.08 30.28 0.95
CA LEU A 3 -47.97 30.67 0.05
C LEU A 3 -46.72 31.14 0.82
N VAL A 4 -46.93 31.93 1.87
CA VAL A 4 -45.84 32.43 2.73
C VAL A 4 -45.18 31.27 3.49
N PHE A 5 -45.99 30.33 3.98
CA PHE A 5 -45.48 29.13 4.65
C PHE A 5 -44.68 28.23 3.70
N ALA A 6 -45.17 28.03 2.47
CA ALA A 6 -44.48 27.26 1.45
C ALA A 6 -43.12 27.88 1.10
N ILE A 7 -43.06 29.20 0.85
CA ILE A 7 -41.81 29.90 0.56
C ILE A 7 -40.82 29.79 1.73
N ALA A 8 -41.28 30.01 2.97
CA ALA A 8 -40.42 29.88 4.15
C ALA A 8 -39.90 28.45 4.35
N SER A 9 -40.70 27.43 4.05
CA SER A 9 -40.29 26.03 4.12
C SER A 9 -39.24 25.66 3.06
N ILE A 10 -39.37 26.18 1.83
CA ILE A 10 -38.42 25.95 0.74
C ILE A 10 -37.07 26.60 1.05
N VAL A 11 -37.07 27.85 1.53
CA VAL A 11 -35.84 28.56 1.91
C VAL A 11 -35.12 27.84 3.04
N ARG A 12 -35.85 27.36 4.06
CA ARG A 12 -35.25 26.55 5.14
C ARG A 12 -34.71 25.22 4.65
N ALA A 13 -35.41 24.54 3.74
CA ALA A 13 -34.93 23.30 3.15
C ALA A 13 -33.65 23.53 2.34
N TYR A 14 -33.63 24.58 1.52
CA TYR A 14 -32.47 24.99 0.72
C TYR A 14 -31.24 25.32 1.60
N HIS A 15 -31.43 26.07 2.68
CA HIS A 15 -30.32 26.34 3.60
C HIS A 15 -29.81 25.07 4.30
N ARG A 16 -30.68 24.12 4.63
CA ARG A 16 -30.27 22.84 5.22
C ARG A 16 -29.51 21.97 4.22
N THR A 17 -29.95 21.89 2.96
CA THR A 17 -29.25 21.12 1.92
C THR A 17 -27.92 21.76 1.56
N SER A 18 -27.86 23.10 1.50
CA SER A 18 -26.61 23.83 1.27
C SER A 18 -25.59 23.57 2.37
N ARG A 19 -26.01 23.59 3.65
CA ARG A 19 -25.13 23.23 4.78
C ARG A 19 -24.61 21.79 4.70
N ARG A 20 -25.50 20.83 4.42
CA ARG A 20 -25.09 19.43 4.22
C ARG A 20 -24.17 19.24 3.04
N ALA A 21 -24.38 19.98 1.94
CA ALA A 21 -23.49 19.94 0.78
C ALA A 21 -22.11 20.49 1.13
N THR A 22 -22.03 21.58 1.91
CA THR A 22 -20.74 22.11 2.39
C THR A 22 -20.03 21.13 3.32
N GLU A 23 -20.76 20.49 4.24
CA GLU A 23 -20.21 19.46 5.14
C GLU A 23 -19.69 18.25 4.35
N LEU A 24 -20.46 17.76 3.37
CA LEU A 24 -20.03 16.67 2.49
C LEU A 24 -18.83 17.04 1.62
N SER A 25 -18.77 18.29 1.13
CA SER A 25 -17.62 18.75 0.35
C SER A 25 -16.35 18.87 1.19
N ALA A 26 -16.47 19.30 2.46
CA ALA A 26 -15.36 19.36 3.39
C ALA A 26 -14.86 17.95 3.73
N TYR A 27 -15.79 17.03 4.03
CA TYR A 27 -15.46 15.62 4.28
C TYR A 27 -14.78 14.96 3.06
N ALA A 28 -15.29 15.19 1.85
CA ALA A 28 -14.68 14.65 0.64
C ALA A 28 -13.28 15.22 0.37
N LEU A 29 -13.05 16.49 0.71
CA LEU A 29 -11.73 17.12 0.61
C LEU A 29 -10.76 16.50 1.62
N GLU A 30 -11.18 16.30 2.87
CA GLU A 30 -10.38 15.63 3.90
C GLU A 30 -9.98 14.22 3.45
N GLU A 31 -10.94 13.41 3.00
CA GLU A 31 -10.69 12.06 2.51
C GLU A 31 -9.73 12.04 1.31
N ALA A 32 -9.86 12.99 0.37
CA ALA A 32 -8.95 13.12 -0.76
C ALA A 32 -7.51 13.42 -0.31
N THR A 33 -7.33 14.29 0.70
CA THR A 33 -5.99 14.57 1.24
C THR A 33 -5.38 13.39 1.99
N GLU A 34 -6.20 12.56 2.64
CA GLU A 34 -5.74 11.33 3.27
C GLU A 34 -5.29 10.30 2.23
N LEU A 35 -6.06 10.14 1.15
CA LEU A 35 -5.67 9.29 0.02
C LEU A 35 -4.39 9.79 -0.66
N GLU A 36 -4.21 11.10 -0.82
CA GLU A 36 -2.97 11.67 -1.37
C GLU A 36 -1.76 11.36 -0.47
N ARG A 37 -1.91 11.45 0.85
CA ARG A 37 -0.84 11.08 1.80
C ARG A 37 -0.53 9.58 1.78
N LEU A 38 -1.55 8.73 1.68
CA LEU A 38 -1.38 7.28 1.61
C LEU A 38 -0.73 6.86 0.29
N THR A 39 -1.14 7.46 -0.82
CA THR A 39 -0.55 7.21 -2.14
C THR A 39 0.90 7.73 -2.20
N ALA A 40 1.21 8.88 -1.62
CA ALA A 40 2.58 9.37 -1.49
C ALA A 40 3.46 8.39 -0.70
N ARG A 41 3.00 7.90 0.45
CA ARG A 41 3.72 6.88 1.25
C ARG A 41 3.89 5.57 0.50
N LEU A 42 2.85 5.10 -0.20
CA LEU A 42 2.94 3.90 -1.04
C LEU A 42 3.94 4.09 -2.18
N ASN A 43 4.00 5.27 -2.77
CA ASN A 43 4.95 5.60 -3.82
C ASN A 43 6.38 5.63 -3.26
N GLU A 44 6.62 6.28 -2.12
CA GLU A 44 7.92 6.27 -1.43
C GLU A 44 8.39 4.85 -1.09
N HIS A 45 7.49 4.00 -0.57
CA HIS A 45 7.80 2.60 -0.30
C HIS A 45 7.99 1.78 -1.58
N GLY A 46 7.22 2.05 -2.64
CA GLY A 46 7.39 1.47 -3.96
C GLY A 46 8.75 1.82 -4.57
N PHE A 47 9.14 3.09 -4.52
CA PHE A 47 10.47 3.56 -4.92
C PHE A 47 11.58 2.91 -4.09
N ALA A 48 11.42 2.79 -2.77
CA ALA A 48 12.40 2.11 -1.91
C ALA A 48 12.50 0.60 -2.24
N LEU A 49 11.38 -0.05 -2.56
CA LEU A 49 11.33 -1.45 -2.99
C LEU A 49 11.98 -1.64 -4.36
N GLU A 50 11.74 -0.76 -5.32
CA GLU A 50 12.38 -0.79 -6.64
C GLU A 50 13.88 -0.54 -6.53
N HIS A 51 14.31 0.41 -5.69
CA HIS A 51 15.71 0.71 -5.48
C HIS A 51 16.45 -0.44 -4.78
N THR A 52 15.87 -0.99 -3.71
CA THR A 52 16.43 -2.15 -3.01
C THR A 52 16.41 -3.40 -3.89
N ALA A 53 15.37 -3.61 -4.70
CA ALA A 53 15.35 -4.66 -5.69
C ALA A 53 16.46 -4.45 -6.74
N ALA A 54 16.64 -3.25 -7.28
CA ALA A 54 17.70 -2.95 -8.24
C ALA A 54 19.11 -3.17 -7.68
N GLU A 55 19.32 -2.95 -6.38
CA GLU A 55 20.59 -3.27 -5.71
C GLU A 55 20.74 -4.77 -5.38
N LEU A 56 19.65 -5.46 -5.08
CA LEU A 56 19.63 -6.87 -4.68
C LEU A 56 19.66 -7.83 -5.88
N PHE A 57 18.96 -7.52 -6.97
CA PHE A 57 18.90 -8.33 -8.19
C PHE A 57 20.29 -8.68 -8.76
N PRO A 58 21.24 -7.74 -8.95
CA PRO A 58 22.57 -8.09 -9.45
C PRO A 58 23.37 -8.94 -8.46
N LYS A 59 23.11 -8.82 -7.15
CA LYS A 59 23.72 -9.68 -6.13
C LYS A 59 23.11 -11.09 -6.13
N LEU A 60 21.80 -11.20 -6.32
CA LEU A 60 21.08 -12.46 -6.48
C LEU A 60 21.47 -13.18 -7.78
N GLU A 61 21.66 -12.44 -8.87
CA GLU A 61 22.11 -13.00 -10.14
C GLU A 61 23.53 -13.59 -10.01
N ARG A 62 24.47 -12.85 -9.37
CA ARG A 62 25.81 -13.38 -9.06
C ARG A 62 25.76 -14.64 -8.17
N LEU A 63 24.88 -14.66 -7.17
CA LEU A 63 24.67 -15.85 -6.34
C LEU A 63 24.08 -17.01 -7.15
N SER A 64 23.15 -16.75 -8.06
CA SER A 64 22.55 -17.77 -8.92
C SER A 64 23.58 -18.39 -9.87
N VAL A 65 24.49 -17.59 -10.43
CA VAL A 65 25.61 -18.07 -11.26
C VAL A 65 26.58 -18.92 -10.43
N PHE A 66 26.89 -18.51 -9.20
CA PHE A 66 27.72 -19.30 -8.30
C PHE A 66 27.05 -20.64 -7.91
N LEU A 67 25.76 -20.61 -7.58
CA LEU A 67 24.98 -21.81 -7.26
C LEU A 67 24.79 -22.74 -8.47
N GLY A 68 24.78 -22.19 -9.68
CA GLY A 68 24.73 -22.94 -10.94
C GLY A 68 26.05 -23.59 -11.34
N GLN A 69 27.17 -23.30 -10.65
CA GLN A 69 28.43 -23.98 -10.92
C GLN A 69 28.28 -25.48 -10.61
N PRO A 70 28.74 -26.38 -11.50
CA PRO A 70 28.45 -27.80 -11.42
C PRO A 70 28.93 -28.44 -10.10
N LEU A 71 30.07 -27.97 -9.58
CA LEU A 71 30.59 -28.38 -8.27
C LEU A 71 29.68 -27.97 -7.11
N VAL A 72 29.13 -26.76 -7.15
CA VAL A 72 28.24 -26.24 -6.10
C VAL A 72 26.86 -26.90 -6.21
N ALA A 73 26.33 -27.01 -7.43
CA ALA A 73 25.06 -27.66 -7.72
C ALA A 73 25.02 -29.13 -7.29
N ALA A 74 26.14 -29.86 -7.45
CA ALA A 74 26.25 -31.24 -6.97
C ALA A 74 26.16 -31.36 -5.43
N THR A 75 26.54 -30.31 -4.69
CA THR A 75 26.51 -30.29 -3.22
C THR A 75 25.21 -29.71 -2.63
N LEU A 76 24.41 -29.00 -3.43
CA LEU A 76 23.14 -28.40 -3.03
C LEU A 76 22.15 -29.40 -2.40
N PRO A 77 21.90 -30.59 -2.96
CA PRO A 77 20.95 -31.54 -2.39
C PRO A 77 21.32 -32.01 -0.97
N TRP A 78 22.62 -32.13 -0.69
CA TRP A 78 23.12 -32.51 0.63
C TRP A 78 23.02 -31.35 1.62
N LEU A 79 23.36 -30.12 1.19
CA LEU A 79 23.20 -28.92 2.00
C LEU A 79 21.74 -28.65 2.36
N ILE A 80 20.82 -28.81 1.40
CA ILE A 80 19.38 -28.65 1.61
C ILE A 80 18.87 -29.69 2.60
N ARG A 81 19.24 -30.97 2.44
CA ARG A 81 18.90 -32.04 3.41
C ARG A 81 19.42 -31.74 4.81
N ARG A 82 20.63 -31.19 4.93
CA ARG A 82 21.25 -30.83 6.22
C ARG A 82 20.61 -29.60 6.87
N ALA A 83 20.22 -28.61 6.08
CA ALA A 83 19.56 -27.40 6.55
C ALA A 83 18.13 -27.68 7.02
N LEU A 84 17.35 -28.43 6.22
CA LEU A 84 15.97 -28.81 6.54
C LEU A 84 15.87 -29.91 7.59
N GLY A 85 16.91 -30.76 7.70
CA GLY A 85 16.98 -31.82 8.71
C GLY A 85 17.46 -31.36 10.09
N ARG A 86 17.89 -30.09 10.25
CA ARG A 86 18.18 -29.54 11.58
C ARG A 86 16.85 -29.16 12.25
N PRO A 87 16.48 -29.78 13.38
CA PRO A 87 15.36 -29.26 14.16
C PRO A 87 15.71 -27.83 14.54
N TYR A 88 14.86 -26.89 14.10
CA TYR A 88 14.97 -25.48 14.43
C TYR A 88 14.96 -25.39 15.96
N ARG A 89 16.16 -25.25 16.54
CA ARG A 89 16.34 -25.29 17.99
C ARG A 89 15.69 -24.01 18.51
N ARG A 90 14.43 -24.11 18.92
CA ARG A 90 13.65 -23.04 19.57
C ARG A 90 14.53 -22.43 20.67
N ARG A 91 14.99 -21.21 20.42
CA ARG A 91 15.35 -20.24 21.44
C ARG A 91 14.47 -19.03 21.20
#